data_AF-A0A923HFL3-F1
#
_entry.id   AF-A0A923HFL3-F1
#
_cell.length_a   1.000
_cell.length_b   1.000
_cell.length_c   1.000
_cell.angle_alpha   90.00
_cell.angle_beta   90.00
_cell.angle_gamma   90.00
#
_symmetry.space_group_name_H-M   'P 1'
#
loop_
_entity.id
_entity.type
_entity.pdbx_description
1 polymer ?
#
loop_
_entity_poly.entity_id
_entity_poly.type
_entity_poly.pdbx_seq_one_letter_code
_entity_poly.pdbx_strand_id
1 'polypeptide(L)'
;MREKCVKELLLRDEYWVVPFIVQLLGEYVVEITVHIEKFLQRADDNEYTNFLHENTKYFEKLERRAISYWNEYYRQQYPKLDEYPATRAIRTLKRRHIAGG
;
A
#
# COMPACT_ATOMS: atom_id res chain seq x y z
N MET A 1 -7.62 -17.65 1.64
CA MET A 1 -8.54 -16.93 2.58
C MET A 1 -8.25 -15.44 2.60
N ARG A 2 -7.02 -15.00 2.91
CA ARG A 2 -6.63 -13.57 2.92
C ARG A 2 -7.01 -12.81 1.65
N GLU A 3 -6.61 -13.28 0.47
CA GLU A 3 -6.90 -12.57 -0.79
C GLU A 3 -8.41 -12.38 -1.05
N LYS A 4 -9.26 -13.36 -0.68
CA LYS A 4 -10.72 -13.23 -0.80
C LYS A 4 -11.25 -12.15 0.14
N CYS A 5 -10.79 -12.11 1.40
CA CYS A 5 -11.17 -11.06 2.34
C CYS A 5 -10.71 -9.67 1.87
N VAL A 6 -9.52 -9.57 1.26
CA VAL A 6 -9.05 -8.30 0.68
C VAL A 6 -9.96 -7.85 -0.46
N LYS A 7 -10.33 -8.76 -1.37
CA LYS A 7 -11.25 -8.43 -2.47
C LYS A 7 -12.60 -7.94 -1.96
N GLU A 8 -13.15 -8.57 -0.92
CA GLU A 8 -14.39 -8.13 -0.28
C GLU A 8 -14.27 -6.77 0.40
N LEU A 9 -13.14 -6.49 1.06
CA LEU A 9 -12.88 -5.19 1.69
C LEU A 9 -12.72 -4.08 0.65
N LEU A 10 -12.05 -4.35 -0.47
CA LEU A 10 -11.87 -3.40 -1.58
C LEU A 10 -13.19 -3.00 -2.27
N LEU A 11 -14.28 -3.72 -2.03
CA LEU A 11 -15.62 -3.36 -2.52
C LEU A 11 -16.37 -2.39 -1.59
N ARG A 12 -15.81 -2.09 -0.41
CA ARG A 12 -16.42 -1.17 0.57
C ARG A 12 -15.73 0.18 0.51
N ASP A 13 -16.53 1.21 0.31
CA ASP A 13 -16.10 2.62 0.24
C ASP A 13 -16.29 3.29 1.62
N GLU A 14 -15.63 2.72 2.64
CA GLU A 14 -15.77 3.17 4.02
C GLU A 14 -14.39 3.45 4.64
N TYR A 15 -14.22 4.62 5.25
CA TYR A 15 -12.94 5.06 5.83
C TYR A 15 -12.28 4.05 6.79
N TRP A 16 -13.08 3.30 7.58
CA TRP A 16 -12.55 2.31 8.52
C TRP A 16 -11.85 1.13 7.83
N VAL A 17 -12.04 0.94 6.52
CA VAL A 17 -11.39 -0.10 5.72
C VAL A 17 -9.94 0.29 5.38
N VAL A 18 -9.64 1.59 5.28
CA VAL A 18 -8.34 2.12 4.86
C VAL A 18 -7.15 1.54 5.65
N PRO A 19 -7.17 1.47 7.00
CA PRO A 19 -6.06 0.90 7.76
C PRO A 19 -5.78 -0.57 7.40
N PHE A 20 -6.83 -1.35 7.13
CA PHE A 20 -6.71 -2.76 6.77
C PHE A 20 -6.10 -2.95 5.39
N ILE A 21 -6.47 -2.10 4.43
CA ILE A 21 -5.89 -2.12 3.08
C ILE A 21 -4.43 -1.66 3.11
N VAL A 22 -4.12 -0.57 3.81
CA VAL A 22 -2.76 -0.04 3.91
C VAL A 22 -1.83 -1.03 4.61
N GLN A 23 -2.28 -1.68 5.69
CA GLN A 23 -1.46 -2.65 6.43
C GLN A 23 -0.91 -3.77 5.54
N LEU A 24 -1.69 -4.21 4.55
CA LEU A 24 -1.31 -5.30 3.65
C LEU A 24 -0.14 -4.96 2.73
N LEU A 25 0.17 -3.68 2.51
CA LEU A 25 1.37 -3.26 1.77
C LEU A 25 2.66 -3.65 2.52
N GLY A 26 2.57 -3.85 3.83
CA GLY A 26 3.69 -4.31 4.64
C GLY A 26 3.75 -5.82 4.81
N GLU A 27 2.91 -6.60 4.13
CA GLU A 27 2.91 -8.06 4.22
C GLU A 27 3.76 -8.67 3.10
N TYR A 28 4.19 -9.91 3.27
CA TYR A 28 5.10 -10.59 2.33
C TYR A 28 4.39 -11.13 1.07
N VAL A 29 3.09 -10.91 0.87
CA VAL A 29 2.32 -11.50 -0.24
C VAL A 29 2.22 -10.50 -1.40
N VAL A 30 3.09 -10.65 -2.40
CA VAL A 30 3.23 -9.66 -3.47
C VAL A 30 1.96 -9.53 -4.33
N GLU A 31 1.21 -10.61 -4.54
CA GLU A 31 -0.03 -10.62 -5.32
C GLU A 31 -1.08 -9.69 -4.72
N ILE A 32 -1.18 -9.68 -3.39
CA ILE A 32 -2.07 -8.76 -2.66
C ILE A 32 -1.61 -7.32 -2.88
N THR A 33 -0.30 -7.05 -2.80
CA THR A 33 0.23 -5.70 -3.00
C THR A 33 0.02 -5.19 -4.43
N VAL A 34 0.06 -6.06 -5.45
CA VAL A 34 -0.26 -5.71 -6.84
C VAL A 34 -1.74 -5.33 -6.99
N HIS A 35 -2.65 -6.06 -6.34
CA HIS A 35 -4.07 -5.72 -6.37
C HIS A 35 -4.36 -4.39 -5.68
N ILE A 36 -3.74 -4.15 -4.53
CA ILE A 36 -3.89 -2.89 -3.79
C ILE A 36 -3.30 -1.72 -4.58
N GLU A 37 -2.13 -1.89 -5.19
CA GLU A 37 -1.53 -0.86 -6.05
C GLU A 37 -2.50 -0.41 -7.15
N LYS A 38 -3.07 -1.38 -7.89
CA LYS A 38 -4.04 -1.10 -8.97
C LYS A 38 -5.32 -0.45 -8.46
N PHE A 39 -5.77 -0.85 -7.27
CA PHE A 39 -6.92 -0.24 -6.62
C PHE A 39 -6.62 1.21 -6.24
N LEU A 40 -5.50 1.49 -5.57
CA LEU A 40 -5.11 2.84 -5.16
C LEU A 40 -4.92 3.78 -6.34
N GLN A 41 -4.49 3.29 -7.51
CA GLN A 41 -4.45 4.09 -8.73
C GLN A 41 -5.82 4.61 -9.19
N ARG A 42 -6.92 3.96 -8.77
CA ARG A 42 -8.31 4.27 -9.17
C ARG A 42 -9.18 4.82 -8.05
N ALA A 43 -8.83 4.56 -6.80
CA ALA A 43 -9.59 5.01 -5.63
C ALA A 43 -9.58 6.54 -5.53
N ASP A 44 -10.66 7.11 -5.02
CA ASP A 44 -10.74 8.55 -4.75
C ASP A 44 -9.74 8.94 -3.65
N ASP A 45 -9.01 10.03 -3.88
CA ASP A 45 -7.73 10.29 -3.22
C ASP A 45 -7.87 10.72 -1.76
N ASN A 46 -9.07 11.12 -1.33
CA ASN A 46 -9.26 11.83 -0.07
C ASN A 46 -9.04 10.93 1.14
N GLU A 47 -9.60 9.72 1.16
CA GLU A 47 -9.58 8.86 2.36
C GLU A 47 -8.19 8.29 2.65
N TYR A 48 -7.50 7.81 1.61
CA TYR A 48 -6.17 7.24 1.75
C TYR A 48 -5.11 8.32 2.02
N THR A 49 -5.27 9.51 1.42
CA THR A 49 -4.41 10.65 1.71
C THR A 49 -4.63 11.16 3.14
N ASN A 50 -5.88 11.31 3.58
CA ASN A 50 -6.21 11.72 4.94
C ASN A 50 -5.65 10.75 5.98
N PHE A 51 -5.83 9.45 5.75
CA PHE A 51 -5.27 8.43 6.64
C PHE A 51 -3.74 8.52 6.72
N LEU A 52 -3.06 8.84 5.60
CA LEU A 52 -1.63 9.09 5.60
C LEU A 52 -1.26 10.33 6.42
N HIS A 53 -1.97 11.45 6.23
CA HIS A 53 -1.76 12.68 7.03
C HIS A 53 -1.86 12.41 8.53
N GLU A 54 -2.87 11.65 8.94
CA GLU A 54 -3.10 11.30 10.34
C GLU A 54 -2.02 10.33 10.89
N ASN A 55 -1.35 9.56 10.02
CA ASN A 55 -0.53 8.40 10.42
C ASN A 55 0.85 8.34 9.74
N THR A 56 1.53 9.45 9.49
CA THR A 56 2.84 9.48 8.78
C THR A 56 3.88 8.49 9.33
N LYS A 57 4.03 8.40 10.66
CA LYS A 57 4.97 7.47 11.32
C LYS A 57 4.63 5.99 11.08
N TYR A 58 3.35 5.68 10.87
CA TYR A 58 2.92 4.34 10.52
C TYR A 58 3.38 3.98 9.10
N PHE A 59 3.22 4.90 8.14
CA PHE A 59 3.69 4.71 6.77
C PHE A 59 5.21 4.55 6.66
N GLU A 60 6.00 5.24 7.49
CA GLU A 60 7.45 5.03 7.58
C GLU A 60 7.82 3.63 8.09
N LYS A 61 7.06 3.09 9.05
CA LYS A 61 7.25 1.70 9.52
C LYS A 61 6.86 0.69 8.45
N LEU A 62 5.75 0.95 7.76
CA LEU A 62 5.23 0.12 6.67
C LEU A 62 6.23 0.05 5.51
N GLU A 63 6.82 1.19 5.12
CA GLU A 63 7.83 1.27 4.06
C GLU A 63 9.09 0.47 4.43
N ARG A 64 9.60 0.64 5.66
CA ARG A 64 10.75 -0.16 6.13
C ARG A 64 10.48 -1.66 6.08
N ARG A 65 9.27 -2.09 6.45
CA ARG A 65 8.87 -3.50 6.37
C ARG A 65 8.79 -3.99 4.93
N ALA A 66 8.18 -3.21 4.04
CA ALA A 66 8.11 -3.53 2.61
C ALA A 66 9.51 -3.67 1.98
N ILE A 67 10.46 -2.80 2.35
CA ILE A 67 11.86 -2.88 1.91
C ILE A 67 12.53 -4.16 2.43
N SER A 68 12.30 -4.51 3.69
CA SER A 68 12.85 -5.75 4.28
C SER A 68 12.37 -6.99 3.52
N TYR A 69 11.07 -7.07 3.22
CA TYR A 69 10.53 -8.20 2.48
C TYR A 69 10.95 -8.22 1.01
N TRP A 70 11.05 -7.05 0.38
CA TRP A 70 11.62 -6.96 -0.96
C TRP A 70 13.04 -7.53 -1.01
N ASN A 71 13.90 -7.10 -0.07
CA ASN A 71 15.29 -7.53 0.00
C ASN A 71 15.42 -9.06 0.18
N GLU A 72 14.60 -9.64 1.06
CA GLU A 72 14.66 -11.05 1.42
C GLU A 72 14.07 -11.97 0.33
N TYR A 73 12.91 -11.61 -0.23
CA TYR A 73 12.12 -12.55 -1.04
C TYR A 73 11.97 -12.15 -2.51
N TYR A 74 12.02 -10.86 -2.82
CA TYR A 74 11.54 -10.36 -4.11
C TYR A 74 12.58 -9.60 -4.95
N ARG A 75 13.81 -9.42 -4.46
CA ARG A 75 14.87 -8.72 -5.19
C ARG A 75 15.20 -9.36 -6.54
N GLN A 76 15.10 -10.69 -6.66
CA GLN A 76 15.35 -11.37 -7.94
C GLN A 76 14.25 -11.08 -8.97
N GLN A 77 13.00 -10.99 -8.53
CA GLN A 77 11.83 -10.72 -9.38
C GLN A 77 11.67 -9.23 -9.69
N TYR A 78 12.05 -8.37 -8.75
CA TYR A 78 12.04 -6.92 -8.87
C TYR A 78 13.44 -6.39 -8.56
N PRO A 79 14.35 -6.34 -9.55
CA PRO A 79 15.74 -5.96 -9.34
C PRO A 79 15.91 -4.57 -8.72
N LYS A 80 14.96 -3.67 -8.97
CA LYS A 80 14.94 -2.34 -8.36
C LYS A 80 13.84 -2.21 -7.33
N LEU A 81 14.14 -1.50 -6.24
CA LEU A 81 13.18 -1.27 -5.16
C LEU A 81 11.95 -0.47 -5.62
N ASP A 82 12.08 0.41 -6.60
CA ASP A 82 10.99 1.18 -7.19
C ASP A 82 10.13 0.36 -8.17
N GLU A 83 10.55 -0.84 -8.54
CA GLU A 83 9.78 -1.82 -9.29
C GLU A 83 8.95 -2.74 -8.37
N TYR A 84 9.15 -2.68 -7.05
CA TYR A 84 8.36 -3.48 -6.11
C TYR A 84 6.96 -2.87 -5.88
N PRO A 85 5.86 -3.65 -5.97
CA PRO A 85 4.50 -3.07 -5.94
C PRO A 85 4.17 -2.32 -4.64
N ALA A 86 4.58 -2.85 -3.48
CA ALA A 86 4.30 -2.21 -2.19
C ALA A 86 4.96 -0.83 -2.06
N THR A 87 6.21 -0.68 -2.50
CA THR A 87 6.92 0.61 -2.44
C THR A 87 6.35 1.61 -3.44
N ARG A 88 5.91 1.17 -4.62
CA ARG A 88 5.17 2.03 -5.56
C ARG A 88 3.86 2.53 -4.99
N ALA A 89 3.10 1.66 -4.35
CA ALA A 89 1.84 2.02 -3.69
C ALA A 89 2.07 3.09 -2.61
N ILE A 90 3.01 2.84 -1.69
CA ILE A 90 3.37 3.80 -0.63
C ILE A 90 3.86 5.13 -1.21
N ARG A 91 4.73 5.10 -2.23
CA ARG A 91 5.21 6.31 -2.90
C ARG A 91 4.09 7.09 -3.57
N THR A 92 3.12 6.41 -4.16
CA THR A 92 1.97 7.06 -4.81
C THR A 92 1.15 7.82 -3.77
N LEU A 93 0.85 7.20 -2.62
CA LEU A 93 0.16 7.88 -1.52
C LEU A 93 0.95 9.09 -0.99
N LYS A 94 2.27 8.94 -0.80
CA LYS A 94 3.14 10.05 -0.38
C LYS A 94 3.20 11.19 -1.39
N ARG A 95 3.15 10.93 -2.70
CA ARG A 95 3.12 11.98 -3.73
C ARG A 95 1.79 12.73 -3.73
N ARG A 96 0.67 12.01 -3.57
CA ARG A 96 -0.67 12.62 -3.47
C ARG A 96 -0.78 13.54 -2.25
N HIS A 97 -0.22 13.11 -1.12
CA HIS A 97 -0.09 13.93 0.08
C HIS A 97 0.64 15.28 -0.17
N ILE A 98 1.69 15.29 -1.00
CA ILE A 98 2.41 16.53 -1.33
C ILE A 98 1.62 17.42 -2.31
N ALA A 99 0.84 16.83 -3.21
CA ALA A 99 0.10 17.55 -4.24
C ALA A 99 -1.25 18.13 -3.75
N GLY A 100 -1.79 17.63 -2.64
CA GLY A 100 -3.05 18.08 -2.03
C GLY A 100 -2.91 19.02 -0.83
N GLY A 101 -1.69 19.50 -0.54
CA GLY A 101 -1.37 20.44 0.54
C GLY A 101 -1.22 21.88 0.08
#